data_AF-A0A9P6QRE8-F1
#
_entry.id   AF-A0A9P6QRE8-F1
#
_cell.length_a   1.000
_cell.length_b   1.000
_cell.length_c   1.000
_cell.angle_alpha   90.00
_cell.angle_beta   90.00
_cell.angle_gamma   90.00
#
_symmetry.space_group_name_H-M   'P 1'
#
loop_
_entity.id
_entity.type
_entity.pdbx_description
1 polymer ?
#
loop_
_entity_poly.entity_id
_entity_poly.type
_entity_poly.pdbx_seq_one_letter_code
_entity_poly.pdbx_strand_id
1 'polypeptide(L)'
;MSPSHKLCMIPGPIEFHEDVLQAMATPATSHVAPNFIPALGESIELLRKVLFTSGQPFIIAGSGTLGWDMTACNLVEAGEDVL
;
A
#
# COMPACT_ATOMS: atom_id res chain seq x y z
N MET A 1 -10.84 -14.24 30.60
CA MET A 1 -9.47 -13.82 30.23
C MET A 1 -9.36 -13.99 28.73
N SER A 2 -9.06 -12.92 27.99
CA SER A 2 -8.74 -13.07 26.57
C SER A 2 -7.53 -14.01 26.46
N PRO A 3 -7.51 -14.99 25.53
CA PRO A 3 -6.36 -15.87 25.37
C PRO A 3 -5.09 -15.05 25.11
N SER A 4 -3.93 -15.55 25.57
CA SER A 4 -2.63 -14.96 25.27
C SER A 4 -2.49 -14.77 23.75
N HIS A 5 -2.26 -13.53 23.33
CA HIS A 5 -1.99 -13.18 21.93
C HIS A 5 -0.77 -13.95 21.45
N LYS A 6 -0.93 -14.76 20.40
CA LYS A 6 0.17 -15.55 19.83
C LYS A 6 0.87 -14.70 18.79
N LEU A 7 2.16 -14.48 18.98
CA LEU A 7 2.99 -13.74 18.03
C LEU A 7 3.05 -14.46 16.67
N CYS A 8 2.69 -13.76 15.60
CA CYS A 8 2.85 -14.23 14.22
C CYS A 8 4.32 -14.18 13.79
N MET A 9 4.89 -15.34 13.44
CA MET A 9 6.31 -15.50 13.06
C MET A 9 6.49 -16.17 11.69
N ILE A 10 5.52 -16.00 10.77
CA ILE A 10 5.63 -16.44 9.37
C ILE A 10 6.30 -15.33 8.53
N PRO A 11 6.87 -15.63 7.35
CA PRO A 11 7.53 -14.60 6.52
C PRO A 11 6.60 -13.53 5.96
N GLY A 12 5.28 -13.76 5.99
CA GLY A 12 4.27 -12.81 5.57
C GLY A 12 2.90 -13.50 5.38
N PRO A 13 1.78 -12.78 5.59
CA PRO A 13 1.70 -11.44 6.16
C PRO A 13 2.13 -11.41 7.65
N ILE A 14 2.46 -10.22 8.16
CA ILE A 14 2.78 -9.99 9.56
C ILE A 14 1.66 -9.24 10.27
N GLU A 15 1.75 -9.11 11.60
CA GLU A 15 0.80 -8.32 12.38
C GLU A 15 0.90 -6.82 12.05
N PHE A 16 -0.25 -6.15 12.04
CA PHE A 16 -0.29 -4.69 11.92
C PHE A 16 0.08 -4.03 13.24
N HIS A 17 0.71 -2.86 13.16
CA HIS A 17 0.83 -1.97 14.32
C HIS A 17 -0.57 -1.51 14.77
N GLU A 18 -0.76 -1.29 16.08
CA GLU A 18 -2.06 -0.92 16.67
C GLU A 18 -2.66 0.35 16.03
N ASP A 19 -1.82 1.36 15.75
CA ASP A 19 -2.26 2.60 15.07
C ASP A 19 -2.90 2.35 13.70
N VAL A 20 -2.40 1.37 12.94
CA VAL A 20 -2.95 1.00 11.62
C VAL A 20 -4.30 0.32 11.79
N LEU A 21 -4.43 -0.59 12.75
CA LEU A 21 -5.70 -1.25 13.07
C LEU A 21 -6.75 -0.21 13.51
N GLN A 22 -6.36 0.76 14.33
CA GLN A 22 -7.25 1.83 14.77
C GLN A 22 -7.71 2.72 13.60
N ALA A 23 -6.81 3.06 12.67
CA ALA A 23 -7.18 3.83 11.48
C ALA A 23 -8.14 3.05 10.55
N MET A 24 -7.93 1.74 10.42
CA MET A 24 -8.78 0.85 9.62
C MET A 24 -10.14 0.55 10.25
N ALA A 25 -10.29 0.76 11.56
CA ALA A 25 -11.55 0.56 12.29
C ALA A 25 -12.58 1.68 12.08
N THR A 26 -12.43 2.48 11.02
CA THR A 26 -13.32 3.60 10.68
C THR A 26 -14.34 3.21 9.60
N PRO A 27 -15.51 3.86 9.54
CA PRO A 27 -16.49 3.62 8.47
C PRO A 27 -15.91 3.88 7.08
N ALA A 28 -16.40 3.16 6.07
CA ALA A 28 -15.98 3.33 4.69
C ALA A 28 -16.20 4.78 4.23
N THR A 29 -15.14 5.41 3.71
CA THR A 29 -15.17 6.76 3.13
C THR A 29 -15.26 6.67 1.61
N SER A 30 -16.03 7.55 0.97
CA SER A 30 -16.06 7.63 -0.49
C SER A 30 -14.70 8.09 -1.05
N HIS A 31 -14.24 7.44 -2.12
CA HIS A 31 -12.96 7.74 -2.78
C HIS A 31 -12.91 9.12 -3.46
N VAL A 32 -14.04 9.82 -3.57
CA VAL A 32 -14.13 11.21 -4.05
C VAL A 32 -14.56 12.17 -2.94
N ALA A 33 -14.59 11.74 -1.68
CA ALA A 33 -15.00 12.58 -0.57
C ALA A 33 -13.98 13.73 -0.34
N PRO A 34 -14.43 14.93 0.05
CA PRO A 34 -13.52 16.06 0.28
C PRO A 34 -12.42 15.80 1.31
N ASN A 35 -12.70 14.95 2.31
CA ASN A 35 -11.72 14.55 3.33
C ASN A 35 -10.74 13.46 2.85
N PHE A 36 -11.07 12.71 1.80
CA PHE A 36 -10.19 11.67 1.26
C PHE A 36 -9.06 12.26 0.40
N ILE A 37 -9.35 13.31 -0.37
CA ILE A 37 -8.38 13.99 -1.24
C ILE A 37 -7.10 14.41 -0.49
N PRO A 38 -7.17 15.17 0.63
CA PRO A 38 -5.97 15.56 1.36
C PRO A 38 -5.24 14.36 1.98
N ALA A 39 -5.97 13.34 2.46
CA ALA A 39 -5.36 12.14 3.02
C ALA A 39 -4.58 11.34 1.97
N LEU A 40 -5.11 11.20 0.76
CA LEU A 40 -4.41 10.57 -0.36
C LEU A 40 -3.17 11.37 -0.77
N GLY A 41 -3.30 12.70 -0.83
CA GLY A 41 -2.17 13.60 -1.14
C GLY A 41 -1.04 13.48 -0.12
N GLU A 42 -1.36 13.52 1.17
CA GLU A 42 -0.37 13.33 2.24
C GLU A 42 0.28 11.94 2.17
N SER A 43 -0.51 10.90 1.89
CA SER A 43 -0.01 9.53 1.75
C SER A 43 1.03 9.40 0.63
N ILE A 44 0.82 10.09 -0.50
CA ILE A 44 1.78 10.16 -1.62
C ILE A 44 3.09 10.84 -1.17
N GLU A 45 3.00 11.95 -0.45
CA GLU A 45 4.16 12.69 0.06
C GLU A 45 4.97 11.88 1.07
N LEU A 46 4.29 11.14 1.96
CA LEU A 46 4.93 10.25 2.91
C LEU A 46 5.56 9.04 2.21
N LEU A 47 4.89 8.45 1.22
CA LEU A 47 5.42 7.32 0.46
C LEU A 47 6.72 7.70 -0.27
N ARG A 48 6.81 8.94 -0.78
CA ARG A 48 8.05 9.44 -1.39
C ARG A 48 9.24 9.40 -0.43
N LYS A 49 9.01 9.73 0.85
CA LYS A 49 10.06 9.66 1.89
C LYS A 49 10.48 8.22 2.17
N VAL A 50 9.54 7.28 2.21
CA VAL A 50 9.81 5.84 2.41
C VAL A 50 10.62 5.26 1.26
N LEU A 51 10.34 5.67 0.02
CA LEU A 51 11.03 5.19 -1.18
C LEU A 51 12.33 5.94 -1.50
N PHE A 52 12.70 6.96 -0.71
CA PHE A 52 13.90 7.78 -0.93
C PHE A 52 14.01 8.35 -2.35
N THR A 53 12.89 8.77 -2.94
CA THR A 53 12.83 9.25 -4.33
C THR A 53 12.38 10.70 -4.42
N SER A 54 12.69 11.38 -5.52
CA SER A 54 12.05 12.64 -5.91
C SER A 54 10.89 12.45 -6.89
N GLY A 55 10.73 11.24 -7.43
CA GLY A 55 9.68 10.90 -8.39
C GLY A 55 8.29 10.85 -7.76
N GLN A 56 7.27 10.74 -8.62
CA GLN A 56 5.88 10.55 -8.21
C GLN A 56 5.62 9.08 -7.88
N PRO A 57 5.34 8.71 -6.62
CA PRO A 57 4.94 7.35 -6.29
C PRO A 57 3.47 7.11 -6.66
N PHE A 58 3.11 5.83 -6.80
CA PHE A 58 1.74 5.39 -7.04
C PHE A 58 1.21 4.61 -5.84
N ILE A 59 -0.01 4.94 -5.39
CA ILE A 59 -0.77 4.15 -4.43
C ILE A 59 -1.84 3.41 -5.21
N ILE A 60 -1.80 2.07 -5.15
CA ILE A 60 -2.64 1.20 -5.97
C ILE A 60 -3.44 0.29 -5.04
N ALA A 61 -4.74 0.14 -5.31
CA ALA A 61 -5.62 -0.75 -4.55
C ALA A 61 -5.41 -2.23 -4.92
N GLY A 62 -4.29 -2.81 -4.47
CA GLY A 62 -3.99 -4.23 -4.66
C GLY A 62 -2.81 -4.69 -3.81
N SER A 63 -2.55 -5.99 -3.84
CA SER A 63 -1.40 -6.56 -3.15
C SER A 63 -0.09 -6.29 -3.92
N GLY A 64 1.06 -6.63 -3.33
CA GLY A 64 2.36 -6.42 -3.96
C GLY A 64 2.50 -7.07 -5.34
N THR A 65 1.80 -8.18 -5.62
CA THR A 65 1.87 -8.83 -6.94
C THR A 65 1.23 -8.01 -8.06
N LEU A 66 0.20 -7.20 -7.75
CA LEU A 66 -0.38 -6.27 -8.74
C LEU A 66 0.63 -5.21 -9.17
N GLY A 67 1.58 -4.86 -8.29
CA GLY A 67 2.68 -3.96 -8.64
C GLY A 67 3.51 -4.52 -9.80
N TRP A 68 3.80 -5.83 -9.79
CA TRP A 68 4.54 -6.49 -10.86
C TRP A 68 3.76 -6.54 -12.17
N ASP A 69 2.46 -6.83 -12.12
CA ASP A 69 1.60 -6.78 -13.30
C ASP A 69 1.59 -5.37 -13.90
N MET A 70 1.46 -4.34 -13.06
CA MET A 70 1.49 -2.95 -13.52
C MET A 70 2.84 -2.58 -14.14
N THR A 71 3.96 -2.97 -13.53
CA THR A 71 5.30 -2.74 -14.09
C THR A 71 5.45 -3.41 -15.46
N ALA A 72 5.15 -4.71 -15.56
CA ALA A 72 5.32 -5.44 -16.80
C ALA A 72 4.42 -4.91 -17.92
N CYS A 73 3.12 -4.71 -17.66
CA CYS A 73 2.16 -4.29 -18.67
C CYS A 73 2.36 -2.86 -19.18
N ASN A 74 3.08 -2.00 -18.45
CA ASN A 74 3.30 -0.60 -18.85
C ASN A 74 4.73 -0.30 -19.32
N LEU A 75 5.71 -1.15 -19.02
CA LEU A 75 7.12 -0.92 -19.38
C LEU A 75 7.66 -1.88 -20.43
N VAL A 76 6.94 -2.96 -20.77
CA VAL A 76 7.41 -4.00 -21.68
C VAL A 76 6.39 -4.21 -22.80
N GLU A 77 6.87 -4.19 -24.04
CA GLU A 77 6.10 -4.53 -25.23
C GLU A 77 6.35 -5.97 -25.72
N ALA A 78 5.46 -6.46 -26.57
CA ALA A 78 5.58 -7.81 -27.12
C ALA A 78 6.83 -7.94 -27.99
N GLY A 79 7.72 -8.87 -27.62
CA GLY A 79 8.97 -9.14 -28.34
C GLY A 79 10.19 -8.36 -27.82
N GLU A 80 10.04 -7.56 -26.76
CA GLU A 80 11.17 -6.96 -26.07
C GLU A 80 11.89 -7.96 -25.17
N ASP A 81 13.21 -7.87 -25.12
CA ASP A 81 14.04 -8.63 -24.19
C ASP A 81 14.05 -7.94 -22.82
N VAL A 82 13.83 -8.71 -21.75
CA VAL A 82 13.83 -8.23 -20.34
C VAL A 82 14.82 -9.03 -19.48
N LEU A 83 15.34 -8.41 -18.41
CA LEU A 83 16.28 -9.01 -17.44
C LEU A 83 15.69 -9.06 -16.03
#